data_AF-A0A955D5N4-F1
#
_entry.id   AF-A0A955D5N4-F1
#
_cell.length_a   1.000
_cell.length_b   1.000
_cell.length_c   1.000
_cell.angle_alpha   90.00
_cell.angle_beta   90.00
_cell.angle_gamma   90.00
#
_symmetry.space_group_name_H-M   'P 1'
#
loop_
_entity.id
_entity.type
_entity.pdbx_description
1 polymer ?
#
loop_
_entity_poly.entity_id
_entity_poly.type
_entity_poly.pdbx_seq_one_letter_code
_entity_poly.pdbx_strand_id
1 'polypeptide(L)'
;FLANVPGQSITFTTNASLANNGTVAADGSTLVVQSTSWTTPGTLELGAGGVVSCGVLPLEASSVVSTELAGTSTSTYGRIVCSGNATFDGTIAVQLGGGFTPAVGNTFDVVAYGTHTGKFSTYEGLDLGAVTLAPNYLPTVFQLEATSALAAR
;
A
#
# COMPACT_ATOMS: atom_id res chain seq x y z
N PHE A 1 -13.04 4.42 -8.98
CA PHE A 1 -12.39 4.66 -10.28
C PHE A 1 -11.45 3.50 -10.55
N LEU A 2 -11.55 2.87 -11.72
CA LEU A 2 -10.69 1.76 -12.10
C LEU A 2 -9.61 2.30 -13.05
N ALA A 3 -8.37 2.35 -12.60
CA ALA A 3 -7.23 2.72 -13.43
C ALA A 3 -6.61 1.46 -14.08
N ASN A 4 -7.41 0.55 -14.63
CA ASN A 4 -6.91 -0.79 -15.01
C ASN A 4 -6.59 -0.89 -16.51
N VAL A 5 -5.37 -0.51 -16.87
CA VAL A 5 -4.70 -0.98 -18.10
C VAL A 5 -3.26 -1.34 -17.70
N PRO A 6 -2.88 -2.62 -17.70
CA PRO A 6 -1.55 -3.04 -17.27
C PRO A 6 -0.44 -2.30 -18.02
N GLY A 7 0.58 -1.86 -17.28
CA GLY A 7 1.72 -1.10 -17.80
C GLY A 7 1.45 0.37 -18.09
N GLN A 8 0.20 0.84 -18.01
CA GLN A 8 -0.14 2.24 -18.30
C GLN A 8 -0.12 3.10 -17.04
N SER A 9 0.05 4.41 -17.25
CA SER A 9 -0.08 5.43 -16.21
C SER A 9 -1.33 6.28 -16.42
N ILE A 10 -2.09 6.52 -15.35
CA ILE A 10 -3.13 7.55 -15.30
C ILE A 10 -2.67 8.65 -14.36
N THR A 11 -2.59 9.88 -14.87
CA THR A 11 -2.16 11.04 -14.09
C THR A 11 -3.37 11.93 -13.79
N PHE A 12 -3.61 12.17 -12.50
CA PHE A 12 -4.50 13.23 -12.05
C PHE A 12 -3.68 14.50 -11.80
N THR A 13 -3.81 15.48 -12.68
CA THR A 13 -3.22 16.81 -12.51
C THR A 13 -4.33 17.80 -12.20
N THR A 14 -4.31 18.39 -11.02
CA THR A 14 -5.29 19.41 -10.62
C THR A 14 -4.69 20.40 -9.64
N ASN A 15 -5.14 21.64 -9.71
CA ASN A 15 -4.88 22.69 -8.72
C ASN A 15 -5.99 22.79 -7.66
N ALA A 16 -7.05 21.99 -7.77
CA ALA A 16 -8.13 21.86 -6.80
C ALA A 16 -7.91 20.69 -5.85
N SER A 17 -8.70 20.61 -4.76
CA SER A 17 -8.66 19.47 -3.85
C SER A 17 -9.10 18.19 -4.56
N LEU A 18 -8.28 17.14 -4.47
CA LEU A 18 -8.62 15.79 -4.89
C LEU A 18 -8.95 14.96 -3.65
N ALA A 19 -10.11 14.32 -3.62
CA ALA A 19 -10.53 13.49 -2.51
C ALA A 19 -10.93 12.09 -3.00
N ASN A 20 -10.27 11.07 -2.47
CA ASN A 20 -10.72 9.69 -2.68
C ASN A 20 -11.73 9.30 -1.59
N ASN A 21 -13.03 9.39 -1.88
CA ASN A 21 -14.11 8.97 -0.99
C ASN A 21 -14.65 7.55 -1.29
N GLY A 22 -14.06 6.87 -2.27
CA GLY A 22 -14.49 5.54 -2.70
C GLY A 22 -13.27 4.65 -2.93
N THR A 23 -13.32 3.79 -3.94
CA THR A 23 -12.17 2.95 -4.31
C THR A 23 -11.41 3.55 -5.47
N VAL A 24 -10.10 3.66 -5.32
CA VAL A 24 -9.13 3.91 -6.37
C VAL A 24 -8.26 2.66 -6.49
N ALA A 25 -8.39 1.96 -7.62
CA ALA A 25 -7.67 0.71 -7.86
C ALA A 25 -6.57 0.89 -8.91
N ALA A 26 -5.38 0.38 -8.62
CA ALA A 26 -4.27 0.21 -9.56
C ALA A 26 -3.85 -1.27 -9.53
N ASP A 27 -3.98 -1.95 -10.67
CA ASP A 27 -3.70 -3.38 -10.82
C ASP A 27 -2.86 -3.55 -12.08
N GLY A 28 -1.59 -3.91 -11.90
CA GLY A 28 -0.58 -3.85 -12.96
C GLY A 28 -0.35 -2.46 -13.57
N SER A 29 -0.98 -1.40 -13.05
CA SER A 29 -0.96 -0.04 -13.59
C SER A 29 -0.38 0.96 -12.59
N THR A 30 -0.05 2.15 -13.08
CA THR A 30 0.40 3.25 -12.22
C THR A 30 -0.63 4.36 -12.17
N LEU A 31 -1.02 4.77 -10.97
CA LEU A 31 -1.73 6.00 -10.73
C LEU A 31 -0.76 7.07 -10.26
N VAL A 32 -0.75 8.23 -10.91
CA VAL A 32 0.06 9.38 -10.50
C VAL A 32 -0.85 10.50 -9.99
N VAL A 33 -0.68 10.86 -8.72
CA VAL A 33 -1.42 11.95 -8.07
C VAL A 33 -0.54 13.20 -8.03
N GLN A 34 -0.85 14.16 -8.89
CA GLN A 34 -0.21 15.48 -8.96
C GLN A 34 -1.23 16.55 -8.57
N SER A 35 -1.58 16.57 -7.28
CA SER A 35 -2.46 17.58 -6.69
C SER A 35 -1.74 18.36 -5.60
N THR A 36 -2.08 19.64 -5.45
CA THR A 36 -1.63 20.50 -4.35
C THR A 36 -2.37 20.21 -3.03
N SER A 37 -3.53 19.57 -3.09
CA SER A 37 -4.32 19.12 -1.94
C SER A 37 -4.98 17.77 -2.26
N TRP A 38 -4.67 16.75 -1.48
CA TRP A 38 -5.13 15.37 -1.65
C TRP A 38 -5.64 14.84 -0.30
N THR A 39 -6.78 14.17 -0.28
CA THR A 39 -7.32 13.45 0.90
C THR A 39 -7.75 12.05 0.49
N THR A 40 -7.65 11.07 1.40
CA THR A 40 -7.88 9.66 1.06
C THR A 40 -8.80 8.92 2.02
N PRO A 41 -9.99 9.42 2.39
CA PRO A 41 -10.85 8.72 3.35
C PRO A 41 -11.39 7.37 2.86
N GLY A 42 -11.26 7.04 1.58
CA GLY A 42 -11.65 5.78 0.95
C GLY A 42 -10.53 4.75 0.82
N THR A 43 -10.69 3.85 -0.16
CA THR A 43 -9.80 2.70 -0.38
C THR A 43 -8.80 2.95 -1.51
N LEU A 44 -7.54 2.65 -1.26
CA LEU A 44 -6.50 2.44 -2.27
C LEU A 44 -6.31 0.94 -2.44
N GLU A 45 -6.68 0.41 -3.60
CA GLU A 45 -6.57 -1.01 -3.91
C GLU A 45 -5.42 -1.23 -4.90
N LEU A 46 -4.43 -2.01 -4.49
CA LEU A 46 -3.17 -2.18 -5.20
C LEU A 46 -3.00 -3.67 -5.52
N GLY A 47 -3.34 -4.06 -6.74
CA GLY A 47 -3.09 -5.40 -7.25
C GLY A 47 -1.61 -5.63 -7.54
N ALA A 48 -1.25 -6.84 -7.98
CA ALA A 48 0.11 -7.19 -8.36
C ALA A 48 0.68 -6.18 -9.39
N GLY A 49 1.79 -5.54 -9.05
CA GLY A 49 2.43 -4.54 -9.91
C GLY A 49 1.70 -3.19 -9.97
N GLY A 50 0.60 -3.03 -9.22
CA GLY A 50 -0.12 -1.78 -9.05
C GLY A 50 0.69 -0.76 -8.25
N VAL A 51 0.69 0.49 -8.71
CA VAL A 51 1.45 1.58 -8.08
C VAL A 51 0.58 2.81 -7.91
N VAL A 52 0.58 3.40 -6.70
CA VAL A 52 0.14 4.78 -6.50
C VAL A 52 1.37 5.65 -6.25
N SER A 53 1.64 6.59 -7.15
CA SER A 53 2.71 7.58 -7.06
C SER A 53 2.15 8.91 -6.59
N CYS A 54 2.68 9.51 -5.52
CA CYS A 54 2.12 10.74 -4.96
C CYS A 54 3.16 11.70 -4.35
N GLY A 55 2.77 12.95 -4.10
CA GLY A 55 3.61 13.89 -3.36
C GLY A 55 3.58 13.63 -1.85
N VAL A 56 2.38 13.45 -1.30
CA VAL A 56 2.11 13.16 0.12
C VAL A 56 1.04 12.09 0.23
N LEU A 57 1.11 11.25 1.25
CA LEU A 57 0.11 10.21 1.54
C LEU A 57 -0.66 10.55 2.83
N PRO A 58 -1.81 11.21 2.75
CA PRO A 58 -2.59 11.66 3.90
C PRO A 58 -3.71 10.65 4.19
N LEU A 59 -3.36 9.51 4.79
CA LEU A 59 -4.38 8.56 5.25
C LEU A 59 -5.12 9.15 6.47
N GLU A 60 -6.39 8.78 6.56
CA GLU A 60 -7.35 9.16 7.60
C GLU A 60 -7.88 7.89 8.28
N ALA A 61 -8.61 8.04 9.38
CA ALA A 61 -9.13 6.91 10.15
C ALA A 61 -10.02 5.94 9.34
N SER A 62 -10.69 6.41 8.29
CA SER A 62 -11.50 5.57 7.40
C SER A 62 -10.75 5.02 6.19
N SER A 63 -9.48 5.43 5.98
CA SER A 63 -8.68 4.97 4.87
C SER A 63 -8.42 3.48 4.93
N VAL A 64 -8.46 2.83 3.77
CA VAL A 64 -8.02 1.45 3.62
C VAL A 64 -6.95 1.38 2.53
N VAL A 65 -5.79 0.86 2.86
CA VAL A 65 -4.79 0.44 1.87
C VAL A 65 -4.90 -1.07 1.73
N SER A 66 -5.32 -1.54 0.57
CA SER A 66 -5.36 -2.96 0.24
C SER A 66 -4.23 -3.28 -0.72
N THR A 67 -3.29 -4.15 -0.33
CA THR A 67 -2.17 -4.57 -1.18
C THR A 67 -2.20 -6.08 -1.44
N GLU A 68 -2.05 -6.46 -2.70
CA GLU A 68 -1.84 -7.85 -3.10
C GLU A 68 -0.34 -8.19 -3.11
N LEU A 69 0.02 -9.34 -2.52
CA LEU A 69 1.35 -9.94 -2.61
C LEU A 69 1.28 -11.20 -3.46
N ALA A 70 1.81 -11.14 -4.69
CA ALA A 70 1.89 -12.29 -5.62
C ALA A 70 3.35 -12.77 -5.86
N GLY A 71 4.32 -12.18 -5.15
CA GLY A 71 5.74 -12.52 -5.22
C GLY A 71 6.59 -11.47 -4.49
N THR A 72 7.91 -11.67 -4.46
CA THR A 72 8.85 -10.76 -3.75
C THR A 72 9.42 -9.64 -4.63
N SER A 73 9.18 -9.66 -5.94
CA SER A 73 9.58 -8.56 -6.83
C SER A 73 8.61 -7.39 -6.67
N THR A 74 9.10 -6.15 -6.79
CA THR A 74 8.24 -4.96 -6.76
C THR A 74 7.16 -4.97 -7.85
N SER A 75 7.39 -5.68 -8.96
CA SER A 75 6.41 -5.87 -10.03
C SER A 75 5.32 -6.90 -9.72
N THR A 76 5.44 -7.64 -8.61
CA THR A 76 4.54 -8.73 -8.22
C THR A 76 3.74 -8.40 -6.96
N TYR A 77 3.78 -7.16 -6.48
CA TYR A 77 2.93 -6.71 -5.39
C TYR A 77 2.51 -5.25 -5.54
N GLY A 78 1.42 -4.90 -4.87
CA GLY A 78 0.88 -3.55 -4.86
C GLY A 78 1.68 -2.61 -3.94
N ARG A 79 2.01 -1.40 -4.42
CA ARG A 79 2.80 -0.45 -3.61
C ARG A 79 2.38 1.00 -3.79
N ILE A 80 2.75 1.82 -2.81
CA ILE A 80 2.61 3.27 -2.82
C ILE A 80 4.02 3.86 -2.80
N VAL A 81 4.28 4.85 -3.65
CA VAL A 81 5.55 5.55 -3.72
C VAL A 81 5.28 7.04 -3.64
N CYS A 82 5.64 7.65 -2.51
CA CYS A 82 5.46 9.08 -2.34
C CYS A 82 6.77 9.76 -1.95
N SER A 83 6.98 10.99 -2.41
CA SER A 83 8.25 11.70 -2.19
C SER A 83 8.28 12.48 -0.86
N GLY A 84 7.12 12.84 -0.32
CA GLY A 84 6.96 13.63 0.89
C GLY A 84 6.51 12.80 2.10
N ASN A 85 5.74 13.44 2.99
CA ASN A 85 5.27 12.80 4.21
C ASN A 85 4.14 11.79 3.94
N ALA A 86 4.22 10.63 4.60
CA ALA A 86 3.11 9.70 4.76
C ALA A 86 2.52 9.82 6.18
N THR A 87 1.28 10.29 6.27
CA THR A 87 0.47 10.21 7.48
C THR A 87 -0.25 8.87 7.47
N PHE A 88 0.11 7.99 8.41
CA PHE A 88 -0.54 6.70 8.57
C PHE A 88 -1.67 6.78 9.59
N ASP A 89 -2.83 6.26 9.19
CA ASP A 89 -4.00 5.99 10.01
C ASP A 89 -4.85 4.92 9.27
N GLY A 90 -5.99 4.52 9.84
CA GLY A 90 -6.93 3.60 9.21
C GLY A 90 -6.38 2.17 9.14
N THR A 91 -6.68 1.47 8.04
CA THR A 91 -6.43 0.03 7.89
C THR A 91 -5.43 -0.26 6.78
N ILE A 92 -4.49 -1.18 7.05
CA ILE A 92 -3.74 -1.91 6.01
C ILE A 92 -4.30 -3.33 5.91
N ALA A 93 -4.69 -3.72 4.70
CA ALA A 93 -5.19 -5.04 4.37
C ALA A 93 -4.25 -5.71 3.36
N VAL A 94 -3.82 -6.93 3.66
CA VAL A 94 -2.94 -7.72 2.80
C VAL A 94 -3.69 -8.91 2.23
N GLN A 95 -3.56 -9.12 0.93
CA GLN A 95 -4.14 -10.26 0.23
C GLN A 95 -3.03 -11.03 -0.50
N LEU A 96 -3.08 -12.35 -0.48
CA LEU A 96 -2.15 -13.18 -1.26
C LEU A 96 -2.70 -13.42 -2.66
N GLY A 97 -1.84 -13.26 -3.66
CA GLY A 97 -2.16 -13.41 -5.08
C GLY A 97 -1.39 -14.55 -5.73
N GLY A 98 -1.90 -15.06 -6.86
CA GLY A 98 -1.15 -15.98 -7.73
C GLY A 98 -0.67 -17.29 -7.10
N GLY A 99 -1.28 -17.72 -5.98
CA GLY A 99 -0.84 -18.90 -5.20
C GLY A 99 0.46 -18.68 -4.42
N PHE A 100 0.94 -17.44 -4.31
CA PHE A 100 2.15 -17.11 -3.58
C PHE A 100 1.97 -17.33 -2.07
N THR A 101 2.98 -17.92 -1.44
CA THR A 101 3.07 -18.06 0.01
C THR A 101 4.40 -17.45 0.46
N PRO A 102 4.39 -16.30 1.17
CA PRO A 102 5.60 -15.69 1.68
C PRO A 102 6.41 -16.65 2.54
N ALA A 103 7.72 -16.72 2.29
CA ALA A 103 8.66 -17.46 3.14
C ALA A 103 9.27 -16.52 4.19
N VAL A 104 9.67 -17.08 5.34
CA VAL A 104 10.37 -16.31 6.38
C VAL A 104 11.60 -15.60 5.80
N GLY A 105 11.75 -14.32 6.14
CA GLY A 105 12.78 -13.42 5.62
C GLY A 105 12.42 -12.72 4.30
N ASN A 106 11.25 -13.00 3.71
CA ASN A 106 10.74 -12.19 2.60
C ASN A 106 10.31 -10.82 3.10
N THR A 107 10.63 -9.78 2.35
CA THR A 107 10.29 -8.39 2.67
C THR A 107 9.51 -7.75 1.54
N PHE A 108 8.57 -6.88 1.89
CA PHE A 108 7.73 -6.14 0.95
C PHE A 108 7.72 -4.67 1.33
N ASP A 109 8.32 -3.83 0.49
CA ASP A 109 8.32 -2.38 0.66
C ASP A 109 7.00 -1.81 0.12
N VAL A 110 5.96 -1.80 0.96
CA VAL A 110 4.58 -1.48 0.57
C VAL A 110 4.38 0.02 0.39
N VAL A 111 4.98 0.86 1.25
CA VAL A 111 4.89 2.32 1.11
C VAL A 111 6.28 2.94 1.23
N ALA A 112 6.77 3.55 0.15
CA ALA A 112 7.96 4.40 0.20
C ALA A 112 7.56 5.87 0.42
N TYR A 113 8.30 6.58 1.27
CA TYR A 113 8.03 7.98 1.65
C TYR A 113 9.32 8.73 2.00
N GLY A 114 9.27 10.07 2.02
CA GLY A 114 10.39 10.89 2.51
C GLY A 114 10.47 10.93 4.04
N THR A 115 9.32 11.00 4.71
CA THR A 115 9.16 10.89 6.17
C THR A 115 7.80 10.28 6.48
N HIS A 116 7.55 9.83 7.71
CA HIS A 116 6.22 9.40 8.12
C HIS A 116 5.79 10.00 9.47
N THR A 117 4.48 10.04 9.66
CA THR A 117 3.84 10.29 10.95
C THR A 117 2.73 9.26 11.18
N GLY A 118 2.36 9.01 12.44
CA GLY A 118 1.33 8.03 12.77
C GLY A 118 1.71 6.58 12.47
N LYS A 119 0.70 5.70 12.57
CA LYS A 119 0.74 4.26 12.27
C LYS A 119 -0.64 3.82 11.78
N PHE A 120 -0.70 2.70 11.06
CA PHE A 120 -2.00 2.07 10.79
C PHE A 120 -2.65 1.67 12.11
N SER A 121 -3.94 1.93 12.22
CA SER A 121 -4.74 1.62 13.41
C SER A 121 -5.21 0.16 13.40
N THR A 122 -5.40 -0.41 12.20
CA THR A 122 -5.87 -1.78 11.99
C THR A 122 -5.00 -2.50 10.96
N TYR A 123 -4.77 -3.79 11.20
CA TYR A 123 -4.00 -4.67 10.31
C TYR A 123 -4.83 -5.91 9.98
N GLU A 124 -5.04 -6.18 8.69
CA GLU A 124 -5.82 -7.31 8.19
C GLU A 124 -4.98 -8.16 7.23
N GLY A 125 -5.10 -9.48 7.32
CA GLY A 125 -4.37 -10.41 6.43
C GLY A 125 -2.87 -10.52 6.70
N LEU A 126 -2.39 -10.10 7.88
CA LEU A 126 -0.98 -10.24 8.26
C LEU A 126 -0.65 -11.64 8.82
N ASP A 127 -1.63 -12.34 9.40
CA ASP A 127 -1.46 -13.72 9.84
C ASP A 127 -1.78 -14.70 8.70
N LEU A 128 -0.75 -15.42 8.24
CA LEU A 128 -0.82 -16.40 7.15
C LEU A 128 -0.73 -17.84 7.70
N GLY A 129 -0.92 -18.03 9.01
CA GLY A 129 -0.83 -19.31 9.70
C GLY A 129 0.59 -19.61 10.19
N ALA A 130 1.44 -20.21 9.36
CA ALA A 130 2.82 -20.54 9.74
C ALA A 130 3.78 -19.33 9.70
N VAL A 131 3.37 -18.29 8.97
CA VAL A 131 4.12 -17.06 8.74
C VAL A 131 3.23 -15.88 9.14
N THR A 132 3.83 -14.87 9.77
CA THR A 132 3.18 -13.59 10.06
C THR A 132 3.96 -12.47 9.39
N LEU A 133 3.27 -11.55 8.75
CA LEU A 133 3.86 -10.33 8.20
C LEU A 133 4.00 -9.29 9.31
N ALA A 134 5.23 -9.03 9.74
CA ALA A 134 5.54 -8.03 10.74
C ALA A 134 5.63 -6.63 10.11
N PRO A 135 4.86 -5.64 10.59
CA PRO A 135 4.93 -4.27 10.10
C PRO A 135 6.12 -3.51 10.68
N ASN A 136 6.97 -2.98 9.80
CA ASN A 136 8.17 -2.23 10.12
C ASN A 136 8.08 -0.80 9.55
N TYR A 137 8.13 0.20 10.43
CA TYR A 137 8.18 1.62 10.05
C TYR A 137 9.66 2.08 10.08
N LEU A 138 10.30 2.04 8.92
CA LEU A 138 11.67 2.53 8.73
C LEU A 138 11.63 4.03 8.34
N PRO A 139 12.75 4.77 8.39
CA PRO A 139 12.73 6.23 8.17
C PRO A 139 12.10 6.68 6.83
N THR A 140 12.20 5.86 5.79
CA THR A 140 11.72 6.18 4.43
C THR A 140 10.85 5.08 3.81
N VAL A 141 10.48 4.05 4.56
CA VAL A 141 9.70 2.93 4.04
C VAL A 141 8.88 2.26 5.13
N PHE A 142 7.62 1.96 4.83
CA PHE A 142 6.81 0.99 5.56
C PHE A 142 6.97 -0.36 4.86
N GLN A 143 7.55 -1.29 5.59
CA GLN A 143 7.90 -2.62 5.11
C GLN A 143 7.08 -3.68 5.87
N LEU A 144 6.67 -4.73 5.16
CA LEU A 144 6.19 -5.96 5.77
C LEU A 144 7.28 -7.02 5.67
N GLU A 145 7.64 -7.64 6.79
CA GLU A 145 8.61 -8.73 6.83
C GLU A 145 7.90 -10.04 7.21
N ALA A 146 8.04 -11.06 6.37
CA ALA A 146 7.57 -12.39 6.70
C ALA A 146 8.45 -12.99 7.79
N THR A 147 7.84 -13.24 8.95
CA THR A 147 8.49 -13.84 10.12
C THR A 147 7.79 -15.15 10.46
N SER A 148 8.45 -16.05 11.20
CA SER A 148 7.78 -17.22 11.74
C SER A 148 6.65 -16.77 12.67
N ALA A 149 5.46 -17.36 12.52
CA ALA A 149 4.39 -17.12 13.48
C ALA A 149 4.87 -17.49 14.89
N LEU A 150 4.62 -16.63 15.88
CA LEU A 150 4.89 -16.98 17.27
C LEU A 150 4.05 -18.21 17.60
N ALA A 151 4.68 -19.34 17.94
CA ALA A 151 3.94 -20.49 18.44
C ALA A 151 3.23 -20.06 19.73
N ALA A 152 1.89 -19.92 19.68
CA ALA A 152 1.10 -19.81 20.89
C ALA A 152 1.34 -21.09 21.70
N ARG A 153 2.14 -20.95 22.77
CA ARG A 153 2.34 -21.98 23.79
C ARG A 153 1.39 -21.72 24.95
#